data_AF-C4J2B3-F1
#
_entry.id   AF-C4J2B3-F1
#
_cell.length_a   1.000
_cell.length_b   1.000
_cell.length_c   1.000
_cell.angle_alpha   90.00
_cell.angle_beta   90.00
_cell.angle_gamma   90.00
#
_symmetry.space_group_name_H-M   'P 1'
#
loop_
_entity.id
_entity.type
_entity.pdbx_description
1 polymer ?
#
loop_
_entity_poly.entity_id
_entity_poly.type
_entity_poly.pdbx_seq_one_letter_code
_entity_poly.pdbx_strand_id
1 'polypeptide(L)'
;MAAPAARRIVGAEVPIPGSDKLRWIDLTIPSSSAAAPASPSDPFVCVPPRAASGCHIIPSGDSQYYLSWRIHEEHPNVLEVIELSPSKEFPSFGLRLAFQEALSPFAFLCEREGRRQGELVYMLYVLTVSGVALLCHLRSPFSYVSGSVLHQDDIAEFNLQTQAQSAKVTAVTAKPGCIVIGRQDGSICSYSLGKLAPNSPGFSNELRDDAGIGRLWTLMSRTKTVGPVQDIVATVVNERDLLFVLHLDGHLRIWDNHMKLLNYNVHSNDIEGHPSRLWVGKADDDQELISLAILHQNTVVQGCDYVAVYGFGFSAAERFMFSSEPSISTIPLLEGKLADLKIATYKLWILKEFGSMLYEILQYDIDTETAKCCSEKVCCYVLQEDAISEQLFQSSDNALDDLVWTADSMFSSLKEQAFTLISSMFLRRLLQPGVNHCSALRETLLEHKRFLSDSEFQSLTANGLRKEILSIIEQEGSSQTASATAYHWKQFSARYLHNWCWHNKPYGLFLDTTNEVFGLVRKGSFSLFRCLEGLEMLIYGYDHGVNLLDDVSDFELLNEVLRCMGNIHHLLGRSSTAAYYESLISSIISSDEIIELIN
;
A
#
# COMPACT_ATOMS: atom_id res chain seq x y z
N MET A 1 13.60 30.53 4.35
CA MET A 1 13.23 29.11 4.22
C MET A 1 14.48 28.30 4.50
N ALA A 2 14.51 27.55 5.59
CA ALA A 2 15.60 26.60 5.84
C ALA A 2 15.44 25.44 4.84
N ALA A 3 16.53 24.98 4.24
CA ALA A 3 16.51 23.75 3.46
C ALA A 3 15.99 22.62 4.37
N PRO A 4 15.06 21.75 3.89
CA PRO A 4 14.66 20.60 4.68
C PRO A 4 15.90 19.78 5.01
N ALA A 5 16.08 19.42 6.28
CA ALA A 5 17.14 18.52 6.70
C ALA A 5 17.09 17.26 5.82
N ALA A 6 18.25 16.84 5.30
CA ALA A 6 18.34 15.65 4.45
C ALA A 6 17.75 14.45 5.21
N ARG A 7 16.62 13.93 4.72
CA ARG A 7 15.95 12.77 5.31
C ARG A 7 16.82 11.54 5.08
N ARG A 8 16.97 10.72 6.10
CA ARG A 8 17.80 9.51 6.02
C ARG A 8 17.05 8.42 5.25
N ILE A 9 17.64 7.90 4.18
CA ILE A 9 17.12 6.71 3.51
C ILE A 9 17.53 5.47 4.31
N VAL A 10 16.56 4.61 4.62
CA VAL A 10 16.80 3.39 5.42
C VAL A 10 16.54 2.10 4.66
N GLY A 11 15.83 2.18 3.53
CA GLY A 11 15.53 1.01 2.72
C GLY A 11 15.02 1.38 1.34
N ALA A 12 14.81 0.34 0.54
CA ALA A 12 14.30 0.44 -0.81
C ALA A 12 13.18 -0.58 -1.03
N GLU A 13 12.21 -0.18 -1.85
CA GLU A 13 11.16 -1.05 -2.33
C GLU A 13 11.71 -2.04 -3.37
N VAL A 14 11.37 -3.31 -3.21
CA VAL A 14 11.76 -4.41 -4.09
C VAL A 14 10.49 -5.04 -4.68
N PRO A 15 10.36 -5.11 -6.02
CA PRO A 15 9.22 -5.76 -6.66
C PRO A 15 9.27 -7.26 -6.44
N ILE A 16 8.11 -7.90 -6.22
CA ILE A 16 8.05 -9.36 -6.23
C ILE A 16 7.97 -9.85 -7.69
N PRO A 17 8.94 -10.64 -8.19
CA PRO A 17 8.96 -11.09 -9.57
C PRO A 17 7.68 -11.81 -9.97
N GLY A 18 7.08 -11.42 -11.10
CA GLY A 18 5.87 -12.01 -11.65
C GLY A 18 4.55 -11.46 -11.09
N SER A 19 4.62 -10.56 -10.11
CA SER A 19 3.41 -9.96 -9.50
C SER A 19 2.56 -9.11 -10.46
N ASP A 20 3.16 -8.58 -11.53
CA ASP A 20 2.50 -7.83 -12.60
C ASP A 20 1.87 -8.72 -13.69
N LYS A 21 2.11 -10.05 -13.64
CA LYS A 21 1.67 -11.04 -14.65
C LYS A 21 0.67 -12.05 -14.10
N LEU A 22 0.06 -11.74 -12.96
CA LEU A 22 -0.88 -12.63 -12.31
C LEU A 22 -2.09 -12.92 -13.20
N ARG A 23 -2.50 -14.19 -13.29
CA ARG A 23 -3.76 -14.58 -13.92
C ARG A 23 -4.87 -14.64 -12.89
N TRP A 24 -6.05 -14.18 -13.25
CA TRP A 24 -7.19 -14.15 -12.34
C TRP A 24 -8.12 -15.34 -12.58
N ILE A 25 -8.53 -15.98 -11.48
CA ILE A 25 -9.65 -16.90 -11.46
C ILE A 25 -10.88 -16.07 -11.10
N ASP A 26 -11.75 -15.83 -12.08
CA ASP A 26 -12.96 -15.04 -11.90
C ASP A 26 -14.05 -15.90 -11.25
N LEU A 27 -14.55 -15.47 -10.09
CA LEU A 27 -15.66 -16.07 -9.36
C LEU A 27 -16.81 -15.08 -9.22
N THR A 28 -18.01 -15.49 -9.60
CA THR A 28 -19.21 -14.70 -9.35
C THR A 28 -19.78 -15.05 -7.98
N ILE A 29 -20.07 -14.03 -7.17
CA ILE A 29 -20.78 -14.17 -5.90
C ILE A 29 -22.28 -13.99 -6.15
N PRO A 30 -23.10 -15.05 -6.04
CA PRO A 30 -24.55 -14.91 -6.13
C PRO A 30 -25.06 -14.08 -4.95
N SER A 31 -26.12 -13.30 -5.17
CA SER A 31 -26.83 -12.57 -4.13
C SER A 31 -28.26 -13.09 -4.05
N SER A 32 -28.75 -13.36 -2.83
CA SER A 32 -30.15 -13.73 -2.59
C SER A 32 -31.08 -12.52 -2.47
N SER A 33 -30.51 -11.33 -2.26
CA SER A 33 -31.26 -10.07 -2.23
C SER A 33 -31.57 -9.64 -3.66
N ALA A 34 -32.85 -9.51 -4.01
CA ALA A 34 -33.25 -8.94 -5.29
C ALA A 34 -32.59 -7.56 -5.43
N ALA A 35 -31.87 -7.34 -6.53
CA ALA A 35 -31.29 -6.04 -6.86
C ALA A 35 -32.38 -4.99 -6.71
N ALA A 36 -32.23 -4.08 -5.73
CA ALA A 36 -33.14 -2.96 -5.62
C ALA A 36 -33.08 -2.23 -6.96
N PRO A 37 -34.23 -1.83 -7.55
CA PRO A 37 -34.20 -1.08 -8.80
C PRO A 37 -33.28 0.12 -8.64
N ALA A 38 -32.53 0.44 -9.69
CA ALA A 38 -31.66 1.61 -9.81
C ALA A 38 -32.44 2.92 -9.65
N SER A 39 -32.92 3.16 -8.43
CA SER A 39 -33.41 4.42 -7.96
C SER A 39 -32.21 5.17 -7.39
N PRO A 40 -32.19 6.51 -7.45
CA PRO A 40 -31.18 7.32 -6.77
C PRO A 40 -31.45 7.33 -5.26
N SER A 41 -31.70 6.16 -4.66
CA SER A 41 -31.80 6.01 -3.22
C SER A 41 -30.41 6.20 -2.63
N ASP A 42 -30.32 7.17 -1.74
CA ASP A 42 -29.15 7.46 -0.92
C ASP A 42 -28.57 6.16 -0.30
N PRO A 43 -27.27 5.85 -0.48
CA PRO A 43 -26.71 4.57 -0.06
C PRO A 43 -26.89 4.34 1.43
N PHE A 44 -27.11 3.08 1.82
CA PHE A 44 -27.25 2.71 3.22
C PHE A 44 -25.91 2.75 3.96
N VAL A 45 -24.80 2.52 3.24
CA VAL A 45 -23.44 2.76 3.71
C VAL A 45 -22.97 4.13 3.22
N CYS A 46 -22.72 5.05 4.15
CA CYS A 46 -22.29 6.42 3.86
C CYS A 46 -20.84 6.53 3.38
N VAL A 47 -20.03 5.46 3.55
CA VAL A 47 -18.63 5.44 3.09
C VAL A 47 -18.62 5.21 1.57
N PRO A 48 -18.17 6.17 0.76
CA PRO A 48 -18.17 6.01 -0.68
C PRO A 48 -17.17 4.92 -1.11
N PRO A 49 -17.47 4.16 -2.18
CA PRO A 49 -16.49 3.28 -2.81
C PRO A 49 -15.24 4.05 -3.22
N ARG A 50 -14.08 3.45 -2.96
CA ARG A 50 -12.76 3.98 -3.31
C ARG A 50 -11.76 2.83 -3.35
N ALA A 51 -10.58 3.07 -3.92
CA ALA A 51 -9.49 2.12 -3.84
C ALA A 51 -9.18 1.79 -2.37
N ALA A 52 -9.06 0.51 -2.07
CA ALA A 52 -8.78 0.00 -0.73
C ALA A 52 -7.95 -1.27 -0.84
N SER A 53 -7.12 -1.53 0.17
CA SER A 53 -6.35 -2.75 0.26
C SER A 53 -6.10 -3.14 1.70
N GLY A 54 -5.70 -4.39 1.89
CA GLY A 54 -5.29 -4.90 3.18
C GLY A 54 -4.50 -6.19 3.03
N CYS A 55 -3.98 -6.66 4.15
CA CYS A 55 -3.29 -7.92 4.25
C CYS A 55 -3.57 -8.53 5.62
N HIS A 56 -3.93 -9.81 5.64
CA HIS A 56 -4.16 -10.56 6.86
C HIS A 56 -3.15 -11.69 6.97
N ILE A 57 -2.57 -11.81 8.15
CA ILE A 57 -1.60 -12.83 8.47
C ILE A 57 -2.33 -14.04 9.02
N ILE A 58 -2.16 -15.19 8.38
CA ILE A 58 -2.78 -16.45 8.77
C ILE A 58 -1.70 -17.44 9.23
N PRO A 59 -1.58 -17.70 10.54
CA PRO A 59 -0.70 -18.74 11.04
C PRO A 59 -1.33 -20.12 10.82
N SER A 60 -0.61 -21.05 10.20
CA SER A 60 -1.11 -22.42 9.95
C SER A 60 -0.01 -23.45 10.21
N GLY A 61 0.02 -23.98 11.44
CA GLY A 61 1.09 -24.86 11.89
C GLY A 61 2.43 -24.13 11.89
N ASP A 62 3.45 -24.72 11.27
CA ASP A 62 4.78 -24.10 11.11
C ASP A 62 4.85 -23.14 9.90
N SER A 63 3.78 -23.01 9.13
CA SER A 63 3.73 -22.16 7.93
C SER A 63 2.91 -20.91 8.16
N GLN A 64 3.31 -19.84 7.47
CA GLN A 64 2.61 -18.57 7.49
C GLN A 64 2.15 -18.18 6.10
N TYR A 65 0.91 -17.70 6.02
CA TYR A 65 0.27 -17.24 4.81
C TYR A 65 -0.12 -15.78 4.97
N TYR A 66 0.11 -14.99 3.93
CA TYR A 66 -0.32 -13.61 3.84
C TYR A 66 -1.44 -13.51 2.82
N LEU A 67 -2.64 -13.20 3.30
CA LEU A 67 -3.81 -12.99 2.45
C LEU A 67 -3.94 -11.51 2.17
N SER A 68 -3.41 -11.09 1.03
CA SER A 68 -3.54 -9.72 0.56
C SER A 68 -4.78 -9.57 -0.31
N TRP A 69 -5.46 -8.44 -0.14
CA TRP A 69 -6.66 -8.12 -0.90
C TRP A 69 -6.67 -6.67 -1.36
N ARG A 70 -7.39 -6.40 -2.45
CA ARG A 70 -7.63 -5.03 -2.93
C ARG A 70 -8.96 -4.89 -3.66
N ILE A 71 -9.51 -3.68 -3.60
CA ILE A 71 -10.68 -3.22 -4.34
C ILE A 71 -10.24 -2.03 -5.21
N HIS A 72 -10.58 -2.07 -6.49
CA HIS A 72 -10.27 -0.99 -7.43
C HIS A 72 -11.37 0.07 -7.42
N GLU A 73 -10.99 1.33 -7.58
CA GLU A 73 -11.96 2.42 -7.70
C GLU A 73 -12.80 2.30 -8.98
N GLU A 74 -12.20 1.82 -10.07
CA GLU A 74 -12.85 1.65 -11.37
C GLU A 74 -13.83 0.46 -11.40
N HIS A 75 -13.64 -0.51 -10.51
CA HIS A 75 -14.43 -1.73 -10.41
C HIS A 75 -14.81 -2.02 -8.95
N PRO A 76 -15.66 -1.18 -8.32
CA PRO A 76 -15.90 -1.23 -6.88
C PRO A 76 -16.69 -2.46 -6.43
N ASN A 77 -17.25 -3.23 -7.36
CA ASN A 77 -17.93 -4.49 -7.11
C ASN A 77 -17.01 -5.71 -7.23
N VAL A 78 -15.70 -5.51 -7.40
CA VAL A 78 -14.72 -6.57 -7.58
C VAL A 78 -13.69 -6.53 -6.45
N LEU A 79 -13.50 -7.67 -5.78
CA LEU A 79 -12.45 -7.87 -4.80
C LEU A 79 -11.40 -8.85 -5.35
N GLU A 80 -10.15 -8.44 -5.35
CA GLU A 80 -9.02 -9.30 -5.69
C GLU A 80 -8.37 -9.82 -4.40
N VAL A 81 -8.06 -11.12 -4.36
CA VAL A 81 -7.43 -11.80 -3.20
C VAL A 81 -6.27 -12.67 -3.68
N ILE A 82 -5.14 -12.58 -2.99
CA ILE A 82 -3.94 -13.36 -3.28
C ILE A 82 -3.38 -13.94 -1.98
N GLU A 83 -3.01 -15.21 -2.05
CA GLU A 83 -2.30 -15.92 -0.98
C GLU A 83 -0.80 -15.91 -1.28
N LEU A 84 -0.01 -15.29 -0.40
CA LEU A 84 1.45 -15.31 -0.45
C LEU A 84 2.01 -16.18 0.67
N SER A 85 3.12 -16.87 0.41
CA SER A 85 3.81 -17.66 1.42
C SER A 85 5.33 -17.50 1.25
N PRO A 86 6.10 -17.21 2.31
CA PRO A 86 7.56 -17.05 2.21
C PRO A 86 8.28 -18.32 1.75
N SER A 87 7.67 -19.49 1.96
CA SER A 87 8.25 -20.79 1.61
C SER A 87 7.88 -21.27 0.21
N LYS A 88 7.13 -20.48 -0.57
CA LYS A 88 6.66 -20.83 -1.92
C LYS A 88 7.03 -19.73 -2.91
N GLU A 89 7.12 -20.10 -4.19
CA GLU A 89 7.20 -19.12 -5.27
C GLU A 89 5.95 -18.24 -5.30
N PHE A 90 6.08 -17.05 -5.88
CA PHE A 90 4.94 -16.15 -6.07
C PHE A 90 3.83 -16.85 -6.87
N PRO A 91 2.56 -16.78 -6.43
CA PRO A 91 1.49 -17.53 -7.07
C PRO A 91 1.30 -17.08 -8.53
N SER A 92 1.06 -18.05 -9.42
CA SER A 92 0.70 -17.75 -10.82
C SER A 92 -0.75 -17.29 -10.98
N PHE A 93 -1.59 -17.52 -9.97
CA PHE A 93 -3.02 -17.25 -10.00
C PHE A 93 -3.48 -16.52 -8.74
N GLY A 94 -4.34 -15.51 -8.92
CA GLY A 94 -5.10 -14.87 -7.85
C GLY A 94 -6.59 -15.12 -8.01
N LEU A 95 -7.36 -14.81 -6.98
CA LEU A 95 -8.81 -14.92 -6.98
C LEU A 95 -9.45 -13.55 -7.21
N ARG A 96 -10.39 -13.46 -8.14
CA ARG A 96 -11.19 -12.24 -8.37
C ARG A 96 -12.66 -12.54 -8.10
N LEU A 97 -13.22 -11.92 -7.08
CA LEU A 97 -14.59 -12.13 -6.65
C LEU A 97 -15.45 -10.97 -7.16
N ALA A 98 -16.39 -11.27 -8.05
CA ALA A 98 -17.32 -10.31 -8.65
C ALA A 98 -18.67 -10.35 -7.91
N PHE A 99 -19.05 -9.24 -7.31
CA PHE A 99 -20.30 -9.03 -6.61
C PHE A 99 -21.31 -8.31 -7.51
N GLN A 100 -22.61 -8.50 -7.24
CA GLN A 100 -23.68 -7.84 -8.00
C GLN A 100 -23.76 -6.33 -7.75
N GLU A 101 -23.25 -5.86 -6.62
CA GLU A 101 -23.26 -4.47 -6.19
C GLU A 101 -21.86 -4.02 -5.76
N ALA A 102 -21.65 -2.70 -5.74
CA ALA A 102 -20.42 -2.13 -5.23
C ALA A 102 -20.21 -2.50 -3.74
N LEU A 103 -18.96 -2.78 -3.39
CA LEU A 103 -18.53 -2.99 -2.02
C LEU A 103 -18.24 -1.65 -1.33
N SER A 104 -18.42 -1.61 -0.02
CA SER A 104 -17.74 -0.63 0.81
C SER A 104 -16.22 -0.91 0.78
N PRO A 105 -15.36 0.10 1.03
CA PRO A 105 -13.90 -0.07 0.97
C PRO A 105 -13.38 -0.85 2.20
N PHE A 106 -13.82 -2.10 2.35
CA PHE A 106 -13.58 -2.98 3.48
C PHE A 106 -13.63 -4.45 3.06
N ALA A 107 -12.61 -5.19 3.45
CA ALA A 107 -12.64 -6.64 3.50
C ALA A 107 -11.84 -7.12 4.72
N PHE A 108 -12.24 -8.24 5.29
CA PHE A 108 -11.51 -8.90 6.36
C PHE A 108 -11.39 -10.39 6.07
N LEU A 109 -10.18 -10.92 6.15
CA LEU A 109 -9.88 -12.34 5.93
C LEU A 109 -9.32 -12.95 7.20
N CYS A 110 -9.85 -14.10 7.60
CA CYS A 110 -9.29 -14.91 8.67
C CYS A 110 -9.43 -16.40 8.38
N GLU A 111 -8.78 -17.24 9.19
CA GLU A 111 -8.93 -18.69 9.10
C GLU A 111 -10.22 -19.18 9.78
N ARG A 112 -10.85 -20.21 9.22
CA ARG A 112 -11.98 -20.89 9.84
C ARG A 112 -11.54 -21.72 11.07
N GLU A 113 -12.14 -21.43 12.22
CA GLU A 113 -11.95 -22.19 13.47
C GLU A 113 -12.54 -23.63 13.39
N GLY A 114 -11.90 -24.60 14.05
CA GLY A 114 -12.48 -25.95 14.29
C GLY A 114 -12.20 -27.04 13.23
N ARG A 115 -11.00 -27.06 12.65
CA ARG A 115 -10.59 -27.91 11.51
C ARG A 115 -10.76 -29.44 11.70
N ARG A 116 -11.05 -30.12 10.58
CA ARG A 116 -10.56 -31.49 10.30
C ARG A 116 -9.21 -31.38 9.58
N GLN A 117 -8.26 -32.29 9.84
CA GLN A 117 -6.93 -32.24 9.21
C GLN A 117 -7.02 -32.20 7.67
N GLY A 118 -6.38 -31.21 7.04
CA GLY A 118 -6.00 -31.26 5.61
C GLY A 118 -6.46 -30.11 4.70
N GLU A 119 -7.51 -29.35 5.04
CA GLU A 119 -8.05 -28.30 4.15
C GLU A 119 -8.00 -26.92 4.82
N LEU A 120 -7.39 -25.95 4.14
CA LEU A 120 -7.36 -24.54 4.55
C LEU A 120 -8.59 -23.84 3.97
N VAL A 121 -9.43 -23.28 4.84
CA VAL A 121 -10.61 -22.49 4.44
C VAL A 121 -10.51 -21.12 5.08
N TYR A 122 -10.52 -20.08 4.24
CA TYR A 122 -10.52 -18.69 4.66
C TYR A 122 -11.95 -18.15 4.71
N MET A 123 -12.23 -17.36 5.74
CA MET A 123 -13.47 -16.64 5.93
C MET A 123 -13.27 -15.20 5.47
N LEU A 124 -13.93 -14.82 4.38
CA LEU A 124 -13.93 -13.47 3.82
C LEU A 124 -15.19 -12.73 4.24
N TYR A 125 -15.03 -11.63 4.96
CA TYR A 125 -16.12 -10.73 5.34
C TYR A 125 -16.08 -9.47 4.47
N VAL A 126 -17.21 -9.13 3.84
CA VAL A 126 -17.37 -7.90 3.05
C VAL A 126 -18.76 -7.29 3.30
N LEU A 127 -18.92 -6.03 2.90
CA LEU A 127 -20.17 -5.29 3.05
C LEU A 127 -20.47 -4.52 1.75
N THR A 128 -21.66 -4.68 1.18
CA THR A 128 -22.09 -3.91 0.00
C THR A 128 -22.51 -2.49 0.38
N VAL A 129 -22.52 -1.57 -0.57
CA VAL A 129 -23.01 -0.18 -0.36
C VAL A 129 -24.50 -0.11 0.01
N SER A 130 -25.27 -1.15 -0.33
CA SER A 130 -26.67 -1.30 0.08
C SER A 130 -26.81 -1.85 1.50
N GLY A 131 -25.74 -2.28 2.17
CA GLY A 131 -25.83 -2.83 3.52
C GLY A 131 -26.12 -4.33 3.59
N VAL A 132 -25.73 -5.09 2.57
CA VAL A 132 -25.71 -6.56 2.63
C VAL A 132 -24.34 -6.99 3.13
N ALA A 133 -24.30 -7.57 4.34
CA ALA A 133 -23.09 -8.16 4.91
C ALA A 133 -22.95 -9.60 4.41
N LEU A 134 -21.77 -9.95 3.93
CA LEU A 134 -21.47 -11.23 3.29
C LEU A 134 -20.30 -11.89 4.01
N LEU A 135 -20.42 -13.19 4.26
CA LEU A 135 -19.35 -14.08 4.66
C LEU A 135 -19.18 -15.15 3.57
N CYS A 136 -18.02 -15.20 2.94
CA CYS A 136 -17.67 -16.21 1.93
C CYS A 136 -16.61 -17.17 2.47
N HIS A 137 -16.79 -18.47 2.25
CA HIS A 137 -15.80 -19.51 2.53
C HIS A 137 -14.95 -19.78 1.29
N LEU A 138 -13.68 -19.40 1.35
CA LEU A 138 -12.72 -19.56 0.26
C LEU A 138 -11.79 -20.74 0.57
N ARG A 139 -11.73 -21.74 -0.31
CA ARG A 139 -10.89 -22.93 -0.14
C ARG A 139 -9.49 -22.66 -0.68
N SER A 140 -8.47 -23.08 0.05
CA SER A 140 -7.07 -23.03 -0.36
C SER A 140 -6.52 -24.43 -0.61
N PRO A 141 -5.74 -24.63 -1.69
CA PRO A 141 -5.39 -23.64 -2.71
C PRO A 141 -6.60 -23.24 -3.58
N PHE A 142 -6.57 -22.03 -4.14
CA PHE A 142 -7.61 -21.52 -5.03
C PHE A 142 -7.66 -22.35 -6.33
N SER A 143 -8.50 -23.39 -6.33
CA SER A 143 -8.61 -24.41 -7.39
C SER A 143 -9.93 -24.33 -8.15
N TYR A 144 -10.58 -23.16 -8.11
CA TYR A 144 -11.85 -22.91 -8.78
C TYR A 144 -11.70 -22.85 -10.30
N VAL A 145 -12.82 -23.10 -11.00
CA VAL A 145 -12.90 -22.90 -12.45
C VAL A 145 -13.22 -21.43 -12.72
N SER A 146 -12.40 -20.74 -13.53
CA SER A 146 -12.67 -19.34 -13.87
C SER A 146 -14.00 -19.19 -14.62
N GLY A 147 -14.79 -18.17 -14.27
CA GLY A 147 -16.15 -17.97 -14.74
C GLY A 147 -17.22 -18.77 -13.98
N SER A 148 -16.85 -19.49 -12.93
CA SER A 148 -17.82 -20.21 -12.09
C SER A 148 -18.47 -19.31 -11.04
N VAL A 149 -19.56 -19.81 -10.44
CA VAL A 149 -20.31 -19.16 -9.36
C VAL A 149 -19.93 -19.83 -8.05
N LEU A 150 -19.66 -19.05 -7.00
CA LEU A 150 -19.39 -19.60 -5.67
C LEU A 150 -20.65 -20.31 -5.13
N HIS A 151 -20.47 -21.49 -4.55
CA HIS A 151 -21.58 -22.32 -4.08
C HIS A 151 -22.34 -21.62 -2.95
N GLN A 152 -23.67 -21.72 -2.94
CA GLN A 152 -24.51 -21.01 -1.97
C GLN A 152 -24.24 -21.46 -0.52
N ASP A 153 -23.86 -22.73 -0.30
CA ASP A 153 -23.46 -23.24 1.03
C ASP A 153 -22.16 -22.62 1.56
N ASP A 154 -21.35 -22.04 0.67
CA ASP A 154 -20.11 -21.34 1.01
C ASP A 154 -20.35 -19.84 1.26
N ILE A 155 -21.60 -19.39 1.28
CA ILE A 155 -21.99 -17.98 1.46
C ILE A 155 -23.04 -17.84 2.56
N ALA A 156 -22.80 -16.91 3.48
CA ALA A 156 -23.82 -16.42 4.40
C ALA A 156 -24.07 -14.93 4.15
N GLU A 157 -25.33 -14.55 3.96
CA GLU A 157 -25.74 -13.17 3.69
C GLU A 157 -26.65 -12.65 4.80
N PHE A 158 -26.51 -11.37 5.12
CA PHE A 158 -27.39 -10.69 6.07
C PHE A 158 -27.67 -9.26 5.62
N ASN A 159 -28.95 -8.93 5.42
CA ASN A 159 -29.37 -7.58 5.06
C ASN A 159 -29.61 -6.72 6.31
N LEU A 160 -28.76 -5.72 6.50
CA LEU A 160 -28.79 -4.79 7.64
C LEU A 160 -29.99 -3.83 7.64
N GLN A 161 -30.67 -3.65 6.49
CA GLN A 161 -31.82 -2.76 6.34
C GLN A 161 -33.13 -3.34 6.90
N THR A 162 -33.18 -4.64 7.17
CA THR A 162 -34.42 -5.33 7.60
C THR A 162 -34.95 -4.84 8.96
N GLN A 163 -34.16 -4.07 9.71
CA GLN A 163 -34.60 -3.41 10.94
C GLN A 163 -35.19 -2.03 10.61
N ALA A 164 -36.49 -1.84 10.88
CA ALA A 164 -37.29 -0.66 10.52
C ALA A 164 -36.82 0.71 11.06
N GLN A 165 -35.77 0.73 11.90
CA GLN A 165 -35.16 1.94 12.49
C GLN A 165 -33.63 1.97 12.31
N SER A 166 -33.07 1.20 11.38
CA SER A 166 -31.63 1.19 11.14
C SER A 166 -31.13 2.54 10.63
N ALA A 167 -30.35 3.22 11.47
CA ALA A 167 -29.51 4.31 11.01
C ALA A 167 -28.47 3.79 10.00
N LYS A 168 -28.07 4.65 9.06
CA LYS A 168 -27.08 4.32 8.03
C LYS A 168 -25.74 3.91 8.63
N VAL A 169 -25.03 3.04 7.92
CA VAL A 169 -23.69 2.60 8.28
C VAL A 169 -22.67 3.66 7.90
N THR A 170 -21.83 4.06 8.84
CA THR A 170 -20.79 5.08 8.63
C THR A 170 -19.37 4.52 8.80
N ALA A 171 -19.22 3.37 9.46
CA ALA A 171 -17.95 2.66 9.61
C ALA A 171 -18.18 1.15 9.68
N VAL A 172 -17.17 0.35 9.32
CA VAL A 172 -17.24 -1.11 9.35
C VAL A 172 -15.89 -1.70 9.75
N THR A 173 -15.93 -2.75 10.57
CA THR A 173 -14.79 -3.61 10.88
C THR A 173 -15.27 -5.05 11.05
N ALA A 174 -14.38 -6.01 11.24
CA ALA A 174 -14.75 -7.38 11.56
C ALA A 174 -13.73 -8.06 12.46
N LYS A 175 -14.19 -9.15 13.07
CA LYS A 175 -13.38 -10.12 13.80
C LYS A 175 -13.90 -11.52 13.47
N PRO A 176 -13.16 -12.59 13.76
CA PRO A 176 -13.61 -13.96 13.48
C PRO A 176 -15.05 -14.22 13.98
N GLY A 177 -15.93 -14.57 13.04
CA GLY A 177 -17.34 -14.86 13.26
C GLY A 177 -18.26 -13.65 13.45
N CYS A 178 -17.79 -12.41 13.29
CA CYS A 178 -18.57 -11.22 13.55
C CYS A 178 -18.18 -10.02 12.66
N ILE A 179 -19.16 -9.39 12.03
CA ILE A 179 -19.01 -8.06 11.43
C ILE A 179 -19.53 -7.01 12.40
N VAL A 180 -18.85 -5.88 12.51
CA VAL A 180 -19.19 -4.78 13.41
C VAL A 180 -19.36 -3.51 12.59
N ILE A 181 -20.45 -2.79 12.79
CA ILE A 181 -20.75 -1.54 12.10
C ILE A 181 -20.89 -0.38 13.08
N GLY A 182 -20.45 0.79 12.65
CA GLY A 182 -20.77 2.07 13.25
C GLY A 182 -21.89 2.74 12.48
N ARG A 183 -22.76 3.46 13.19
CA ARG A 183 -23.93 4.08 12.58
C ARG A 183 -23.96 5.60 12.73
N GLN A 184 -24.80 6.22 11.90
CA GLN A 184 -25.06 7.65 11.88
C GLN A 184 -25.61 8.19 13.22
N ASP A 185 -26.30 7.35 14.00
CA ASP A 185 -26.82 7.72 15.33
C ASP A 185 -25.80 7.55 16.47
N GLY A 186 -24.55 7.19 16.14
CA GLY A 186 -23.49 6.96 17.12
C GLY A 186 -23.52 5.57 17.76
N SER A 187 -24.45 4.68 17.38
CA SER A 187 -24.47 3.31 17.88
C SER A 187 -23.47 2.40 17.17
N ILE A 188 -23.03 1.35 17.86
CA ILE A 188 -22.16 0.30 17.31
C ILE A 188 -22.93 -1.01 17.36
N CYS A 189 -23.11 -1.68 16.22
CA CYS A 189 -23.84 -2.94 16.15
C CYS A 189 -22.93 -4.08 15.71
N SER A 190 -23.03 -5.21 16.39
CA SER A 190 -22.33 -6.44 16.04
C SER A 190 -23.30 -7.45 15.44
N TYR A 191 -22.88 -8.13 14.39
CA TYR A 191 -23.65 -9.18 13.71
C TYR A 191 -22.81 -10.44 13.60
N SER A 192 -23.35 -11.52 14.14
CA SER A 192 -22.72 -12.84 14.05
C SER A 192 -22.97 -13.43 12.67
N LEU A 193 -21.89 -13.60 11.92
CA LEU A 193 -21.86 -14.26 10.62
C LEU A 193 -20.98 -15.50 10.78
N GLY A 194 -21.57 -16.70 10.70
CA GLY A 194 -20.87 -17.98 10.76
C GLY A 194 -20.74 -18.65 12.14
N LYS A 195 -21.25 -18.07 13.24
CA LYS A 195 -21.16 -18.65 14.61
C LYS A 195 -22.35 -19.51 15.05
N LEU A 196 -23.54 -19.29 14.49
CA LEU A 196 -24.71 -20.15 14.65
C LEU A 196 -24.95 -20.86 13.32
N ALA A 197 -25.79 -21.90 13.29
CA ALA A 197 -26.07 -22.69 12.09
C ALA A 197 -26.10 -21.81 10.83
N PRO A 198 -25.61 -22.29 9.66
CA PRO A 198 -25.55 -21.51 8.40
C PRO A 198 -26.81 -20.69 8.06
N ASN A 199 -27.94 -21.04 8.68
CA ASN A 199 -29.27 -20.49 8.50
C ASN A 199 -29.70 -19.45 9.56
N SER A 200 -28.83 -18.97 10.46
CA SER A 200 -29.18 -17.87 11.38
C SER A 200 -28.07 -16.82 11.55
N PRO A 201 -27.58 -16.19 10.46
CA PRO A 201 -26.86 -14.93 10.59
C PRO A 201 -27.77 -13.91 11.29
N GLY A 202 -27.24 -13.21 12.30
CA GLY A 202 -28.11 -12.44 13.17
C GLY A 202 -27.39 -11.35 13.97
N PHE A 203 -28.17 -10.32 14.31
CA PHE A 203 -27.78 -9.29 15.26
C PHE A 203 -27.36 -9.92 16.60
N SER A 204 -26.19 -9.55 17.12
CA SER A 204 -25.66 -10.09 18.36
C SER A 204 -25.70 -9.10 19.52
N ASN A 205 -25.27 -7.85 19.30
CA ASN A 205 -25.28 -6.82 20.34
C ASN A 205 -25.27 -5.42 19.73
N GLU A 206 -25.74 -4.44 20.51
CA GLU A 206 -25.65 -3.01 20.22
C GLU A 206 -25.05 -2.26 21.43
N LEU A 207 -23.99 -1.50 21.18
CA LEU A 207 -23.36 -0.62 22.15
C LEU A 207 -23.84 0.82 21.90
N ARG A 208 -24.32 1.45 22.97
CA ARG A 208 -24.73 2.87 23.01
C ARG A 208 -24.22 3.51 24.29
N ASP A 209 -23.92 4.80 24.24
CA ASP A 209 -23.59 5.58 25.44
C ASP A 209 -24.77 5.69 26.43
N ASP A 210 -26.01 5.48 25.95
CA ASP A 210 -27.25 5.73 26.69
C ASP A 210 -27.65 4.61 27.68
N ALA A 211 -26.69 3.82 28.18
CA ALA A 211 -26.97 2.75 29.14
C ALA A 211 -27.35 3.33 30.52
N GLY A 212 -28.59 3.81 30.67
CA GLY A 212 -29.17 4.33 31.91
C GLY A 212 -30.64 4.77 31.79
N ILE A 213 -31.23 5.14 32.92
CA ILE A 213 -32.65 5.55 33.15
C ILE A 213 -33.12 6.72 32.24
N GLY A 214 -32.23 7.32 31.44
CA GLY A 214 -32.54 8.39 30.48
C GLY A 214 -33.60 8.03 29.43
N ARG A 215 -33.85 6.74 29.17
CA ARG A 215 -34.92 6.28 28.26
C ARG A 215 -36.34 6.65 28.72
N LEU A 216 -36.54 6.91 30.02
CA LEU A 216 -37.82 7.36 30.58
C LEU A 216 -37.96 8.90 30.62
N TRP A 217 -36.89 9.66 30.37
CA TRP A 217 -36.84 11.11 30.54
C TRP A 217 -36.61 11.89 29.23
N THR A 218 -36.62 11.22 28.08
CA THR A 218 -36.48 11.79 26.73
C THR A 218 -37.55 12.84 26.36
N LEU A 219 -38.55 13.06 27.21
CA LEU A 219 -39.54 14.13 27.03
C LEU A 219 -39.11 15.50 27.59
N MET A 220 -38.06 15.60 28.43
CA MET A 220 -37.72 16.88 29.09
C MET A 220 -36.24 17.31 29.08
N SER A 221 -35.31 16.56 28.49
CA SER A 221 -33.92 17.00 28.38
C SER A 221 -33.43 17.03 26.92
N ARG A 222 -32.86 18.18 26.52
CA ARG A 222 -31.96 18.29 25.35
C ARG A 222 -30.69 17.50 25.67
N THR A 223 -30.76 16.17 25.63
CA THR A 223 -29.58 15.32 25.76
C THR A 223 -28.71 15.51 24.51
N LYS A 224 -27.40 15.70 24.74
CA LYS A 224 -26.39 15.89 23.70
C LYS A 224 -26.33 14.60 22.88
N THR A 225 -26.85 14.61 21.65
CA THR A 225 -26.82 13.45 20.75
C THR A 225 -25.37 13.06 20.47
N VAL A 226 -25.02 11.79 20.68
CA VAL A 226 -23.69 11.25 20.35
C VAL A 226 -23.44 11.44 18.85
N GLY A 227 -22.23 11.88 18.49
CA GLY A 227 -21.88 12.06 17.08
C GLY A 227 -21.87 10.73 16.31
N PRO A 228 -22.12 10.76 14.98
CA PRO A 228 -21.93 9.61 14.10
C PRO A 228 -20.59 8.92 14.34
N VAL A 229 -20.55 7.60 14.22
CA VAL A 229 -19.28 6.87 14.26
C VAL A 229 -18.49 7.18 12.99
N GLN A 230 -17.26 7.67 13.12
CA GLN A 230 -16.38 7.99 12.00
C GLN A 230 -15.51 6.82 11.59
N ASP A 231 -14.95 6.11 12.56
CA ASP A 231 -14.08 4.97 12.29
C ASP A 231 -14.12 3.95 13.44
N ILE A 232 -13.89 2.68 13.12
CA ILE A 232 -13.86 1.59 14.09
C ILE A 232 -12.71 0.65 13.77
N VAL A 233 -11.93 0.32 14.79
CA VAL A 233 -10.92 -0.73 14.72
C VAL A 233 -11.18 -1.78 15.81
N ALA A 234 -11.28 -3.04 15.40
CA ALA A 234 -11.30 -4.18 16.30
C ALA A 234 -9.88 -4.73 16.46
N THR A 235 -9.44 -4.93 17.70
CA THR A 235 -8.14 -5.55 17.99
C THR A 235 -8.20 -6.33 19.30
N VAL A 236 -7.22 -7.21 19.50
CA VAL A 236 -7.03 -7.95 20.76
C VAL A 236 -5.94 -7.25 21.56
N VAL A 237 -6.23 -6.91 22.82
CA VAL A 237 -5.27 -6.33 23.77
C VAL A 237 -5.29 -7.19 25.02
N ASN A 238 -4.14 -7.74 25.42
CA ASN A 238 -4.03 -8.64 26.56
C ASN A 238 -5.18 -9.70 26.59
N GLU A 239 -5.30 -10.47 25.51
CA GLU A 239 -6.30 -11.51 25.29
C GLU A 239 -7.79 -11.06 25.25
N ARG A 240 -8.06 -9.75 25.26
CA ARG A 240 -9.43 -9.21 25.21
C ARG A 240 -9.75 -8.59 23.86
N ASP A 241 -10.90 -8.96 23.31
CA ASP A 241 -11.50 -8.29 22.15
C ASP A 241 -11.97 -6.88 22.52
N LEU A 242 -11.32 -5.87 21.95
CA LEU A 242 -11.68 -4.47 22.16
C LEU A 242 -12.10 -3.80 20.86
N LEU A 243 -13.03 -2.86 20.99
CA LEU A 243 -13.46 -1.97 19.91
C LEU A 243 -13.01 -0.54 20.22
N PHE A 244 -12.16 0.01 19.36
CA PHE A 244 -11.75 1.40 19.40
C PHE A 244 -12.60 2.17 18.41
N VAL A 245 -13.32 3.17 18.89
CA VAL A 245 -14.39 3.85 18.14
C VAL A 245 -14.17 5.34 18.17
N LEU A 246 -13.94 5.91 17.00
CA LEU A 246 -13.81 7.35 16.81
C LEU A 246 -15.16 7.92 16.37
N HIS A 247 -15.64 8.96 17.05
CA HIS A 247 -16.88 9.64 16.70
C HIS A 247 -16.62 11.03 16.13
N LEU A 248 -17.56 11.52 15.31
CA LEU A 248 -17.48 12.84 14.69
C LEU A 248 -17.51 13.98 15.70
N ASP A 249 -18.04 13.75 16.91
CA ASP A 249 -18.04 14.71 18.01
C ASP A 249 -16.67 14.89 18.68
N GLY A 250 -15.64 14.19 18.19
CA GLY A 250 -14.27 14.27 18.70
C GLY A 250 -14.01 13.36 19.90
N HIS A 251 -14.89 12.40 20.17
CA HIS A 251 -14.67 11.44 21.24
C HIS A 251 -14.15 10.09 20.71
N LEU A 252 -13.01 9.66 21.25
CA LEU A 252 -12.50 8.30 21.15
C LEU A 252 -13.07 7.48 22.30
N ARG A 253 -13.76 6.38 21.99
CA ARG A 253 -14.34 5.46 22.97
C ARG A 253 -13.74 4.08 22.78
N ILE A 254 -13.37 3.44 23.88
CA ILE A 254 -12.92 2.05 23.86
C ILE A 254 -13.95 1.21 24.60
N TRP A 255 -14.38 0.13 23.97
CA TRP A 255 -15.37 -0.79 24.53
C TRP A 255 -14.77 -2.19 24.63
N ASP A 256 -15.00 -2.86 25.75
CA ASP A 256 -15.13 -4.32 25.71
C ASP A 256 -16.53 -4.64 25.16
N ASN A 257 -16.78 -5.87 24.71
CA ASN A 257 -18.05 -6.24 24.05
C ASN A 257 -19.34 -5.91 24.85
N HIS A 258 -19.25 -5.47 26.11
CA HIS A 258 -20.38 -5.15 26.99
C HIS A 258 -20.29 -3.78 27.68
N MET A 259 -19.10 -3.24 27.91
CA MET A 259 -18.84 -2.10 28.76
C MET A 259 -17.88 -1.11 28.10
N LYS A 260 -18.12 0.17 28.36
CA LYS A 260 -17.19 1.23 27.97
C LYS A 260 -16.01 1.27 28.95
N LEU A 261 -14.81 1.12 28.41
CA LEU A 261 -13.54 1.16 29.14
C LEU A 261 -12.93 2.56 29.14
N LEU A 262 -13.09 3.31 28.05
CA LEU A 262 -12.53 4.67 27.91
C LEU A 262 -13.51 5.58 27.17
N ASN A 263 -13.52 6.86 27.56
CA ASN A 263 -14.10 7.95 26.79
C ASN A 263 -13.16 9.16 26.86
N TYR A 264 -12.47 9.43 25.76
CA TYR A 264 -11.45 10.47 25.67
C TYR A 264 -11.82 11.50 24.59
N ASN A 265 -11.67 12.79 24.89
CA ASN A 265 -11.94 13.87 23.93
C ASN A 265 -10.65 14.22 23.18
N VAL A 266 -10.56 13.88 21.90
CA VAL A 266 -9.36 14.13 21.08
C VAL A 266 -9.13 15.61 20.77
N HIS A 267 -10.12 16.47 20.99
CA HIS A 267 -9.97 17.93 20.87
C HIS A 267 -9.45 18.61 22.14
N SER A 268 -9.25 17.89 23.25
CA SER A 268 -8.92 18.53 24.54
C SER A 268 -7.57 19.25 24.57
N ASN A 269 -6.71 19.02 23.57
CA ASN A 269 -5.31 19.49 23.57
C ASN A 269 -5.01 20.48 22.44
N ASP A 270 -6.00 21.31 22.06
CA ASP A 270 -5.89 22.32 21.00
C ASP A 270 -5.45 21.77 19.63
N ILE A 271 -5.71 20.48 19.37
CA ILE A 271 -5.45 19.85 18.07
C ILE A 271 -6.52 20.34 17.08
N GLU A 272 -6.07 21.10 16.08
CA GLU A 272 -6.93 21.61 15.01
C GLU A 272 -7.44 20.48 14.08
N GLY A 273 -8.55 20.74 13.40
CA GLY A 273 -9.13 19.85 12.41
C GLY A 273 -10.06 18.79 12.97
N HIS A 274 -10.87 18.21 12.09
CA HIS A 274 -11.84 17.17 12.39
C HIS A 274 -11.19 15.78 12.34
N PRO A 275 -11.37 14.94 13.37
CA PRO A 275 -10.83 13.60 13.37
C PRO A 275 -11.63 12.73 12.38
N SER A 276 -10.93 11.97 11.55
CA SER A 276 -11.51 11.32 10.36
C SER A 276 -11.21 9.83 10.26
N ARG A 277 -10.05 9.38 10.73
CA ARG A 277 -9.62 7.97 10.70
C ARG A 277 -8.78 7.60 11.90
N LEU A 278 -8.82 6.32 12.24
CA LEU A 278 -8.16 5.72 13.39
C LEU A 278 -7.32 4.51 12.97
N TRP A 279 -6.09 4.44 13.46
CA TRP A 279 -5.26 3.24 13.41
C TRP A 279 -4.84 2.85 14.82
N VAL A 280 -4.86 1.54 15.08
CA VAL A 280 -4.51 0.97 16.38
C VAL A 280 -3.28 0.09 16.19
N GLY A 281 -2.22 0.35 16.96
CA GLY A 281 -1.01 -0.47 16.97
C GLY A 281 -1.19 -1.76 17.76
N LYS A 282 -0.21 -2.65 17.64
CA LYS A 282 -0.10 -3.81 18.52
C LYS A 282 0.21 -3.31 19.93
N ALA A 283 -0.51 -3.83 20.93
CA ALA A 283 -0.23 -3.53 22.32
C ALA A 283 1.15 -4.08 22.73
N ASP A 284 1.85 -3.32 23.55
CA ASP A 284 3.00 -3.78 24.32
C ASP A 284 2.49 -4.27 25.68
N ASP A 285 2.29 -5.59 25.81
CA ASP A 285 1.78 -6.19 27.03
C ASP A 285 2.83 -6.12 28.17
N ASP A 286 4.12 -6.00 27.85
CA ASP A 286 5.21 -5.89 28.84
C ASP A 286 5.27 -4.48 29.45
N GLN A 287 5.07 -3.44 28.62
CA GLN A 287 5.01 -2.04 29.03
C GLN A 287 3.60 -1.57 29.37
N GLU A 288 2.58 -2.42 29.24
CA GLU A 288 1.18 -2.07 29.47
C GLU A 288 0.75 -0.84 28.65
N LEU A 289 1.22 -0.74 27.39
CA LEU A 289 1.08 0.45 26.54
C LEU A 289 0.48 0.10 25.17
N ILE A 290 -0.42 0.94 24.66
CA ILE A 290 -0.90 0.84 23.29
C ILE A 290 -0.83 2.18 22.57
N SER A 291 -0.28 2.16 21.36
CA SER A 291 -0.16 3.35 20.51
C SER A 291 -1.28 3.40 19.48
N LEU A 292 -1.92 4.57 19.37
CA LEU A 292 -3.00 4.85 18.42
C LEU A 292 -2.60 6.04 17.54
N ALA A 293 -3.04 6.07 16.29
CA ALA A 293 -2.89 7.23 15.42
C ALA A 293 -4.26 7.70 14.91
N ILE A 294 -4.48 9.02 14.89
CA ILE A 294 -5.71 9.63 14.41
C ILE A 294 -5.36 10.70 13.37
N LEU A 295 -6.03 10.63 12.21
CA LEU A 295 -5.92 11.65 11.17
C LEU A 295 -6.90 12.80 11.45
N HIS A 296 -6.37 14.00 11.60
CA HIS A 296 -7.12 15.25 11.71
C HIS A 296 -7.04 16.02 10.39
N GLN A 297 -8.21 16.35 9.82
CA GLN A 297 -8.32 17.02 8.51
C GLN A 297 -9.08 18.33 8.61
N ASN A 298 -9.07 19.12 7.52
CA ASN A 298 -9.78 20.40 7.43
C ASN A 298 -9.32 21.40 8.51
N THR A 299 -8.00 21.51 8.70
CA THR A 299 -7.39 22.50 9.58
C THR A 299 -7.54 23.91 9.03
N VAL A 300 -7.28 24.93 9.86
CA VAL A 300 -7.40 26.35 9.46
C VAL A 300 -6.41 26.68 8.35
N VAL A 301 -5.23 26.05 8.39
CA VAL A 301 -4.22 26.15 7.33
C VAL A 301 -4.55 25.14 6.24
N GLN A 302 -5.12 25.64 5.14
CA GLN A 302 -5.50 24.82 3.99
C GLN A 302 -4.30 23.99 3.49
N GLY A 303 -4.45 22.66 3.48
CA GLY A 303 -3.43 21.72 3.00
C GLY A 303 -2.45 21.21 4.07
N CYS A 304 -2.68 21.51 5.35
CA CYS A 304 -1.90 20.96 6.47
C CYS A 304 -2.78 20.05 7.33
N ASP A 305 -3.05 18.83 6.88
CA ASP A 305 -3.62 17.78 7.74
C ASP A 305 -2.55 17.31 8.75
N TYR A 306 -2.96 16.72 9.89
CA TYR A 306 -2.01 16.20 10.89
C TYR A 306 -2.39 14.80 11.33
N VAL A 307 -1.38 14.00 11.66
CA VAL A 307 -1.55 12.73 12.38
C VAL A 307 -1.20 12.96 13.84
N ALA A 308 -2.17 12.76 14.73
CA ALA A 308 -1.94 12.76 16.17
C ALA A 308 -1.70 11.31 16.64
N VAL A 309 -0.59 11.06 17.30
CA VAL A 309 -0.21 9.76 17.87
C VAL A 309 -0.40 9.81 19.37
N TYR A 310 -1.17 8.86 19.89
CA TYR A 310 -1.55 8.75 21.29
C TYR A 310 -0.97 7.47 21.90
N GLY A 311 -0.35 7.58 23.07
CA GLY A 311 0.05 6.44 23.88
C GLY A 311 -0.87 6.28 25.08
N PHE A 312 -1.66 5.22 25.12
CA PHE A 312 -2.52 4.89 26.26
C PHE A 312 -1.90 3.78 27.08
N GLY A 313 -1.68 4.04 28.37
CA GLY A 313 -1.39 2.98 29.33
C GLY A 313 -2.65 2.17 29.59
N PHE A 314 -2.52 0.87 29.84
CA PHE A 314 -3.63 0.02 30.25
C PHE A 314 -3.18 -0.93 31.37
N SER A 315 -4.02 -1.16 32.38
CA SER A 315 -3.69 -2.14 33.41
C SER A 315 -4.49 -3.42 33.21
N ALA A 316 -3.78 -4.55 33.14
CA ALA A 316 -4.34 -5.89 33.01
C ALA A 316 -4.81 -6.52 34.33
N ALA A 317 -4.68 -5.81 35.46
CA ALA A 317 -4.98 -6.30 36.80
C ALA A 317 -6.49 -6.57 37.04
N GLU A 318 -6.95 -6.58 38.31
CA GLU A 318 -8.32 -6.98 38.69
C GLU A 318 -9.46 -6.33 37.87
N ARG A 319 -9.24 -5.12 37.34
CA ARG A 319 -10.13 -4.46 36.38
C ARG A 319 -9.33 -3.88 35.22
N PHE A 320 -9.64 -4.32 34.01
CA PHE A 320 -9.05 -3.80 32.79
C PHE A 320 -9.45 -2.32 32.59
N MET A 321 -8.47 -1.41 32.58
CA MET A 321 -8.71 0.03 32.49
C MET A 321 -7.63 0.70 31.65
N PHE A 322 -8.00 1.73 30.89
CA PHE A 322 -7.07 2.60 30.19
C PHE A 322 -6.78 3.86 31.00
N SER A 323 -5.58 4.43 30.83
CA SER A 323 -5.22 5.73 31.39
C SER A 323 -6.09 6.84 30.79
N SER A 324 -6.49 7.81 31.62
CA SER A 324 -7.27 8.97 31.17
C SER A 324 -6.40 10.05 30.51
N GLU A 325 -5.10 10.02 30.76
CA GLU A 325 -4.10 10.97 30.26
C GLU A 325 -3.13 10.23 29.34
N PRO A 326 -3.38 10.20 28.02
CA PRO A 326 -2.44 9.64 27.07
C PRO A 326 -1.26 10.58 26.86
N SER A 327 -0.13 10.02 26.47
CA SER A 327 0.92 10.80 25.82
C SER A 327 0.49 11.16 24.40
N ILE A 328 0.92 12.33 23.91
CA ILE A 328 0.50 12.84 22.60
C ILE A 328 1.68 13.43 21.87
N SER A 329 1.76 13.14 20.57
CA SER A 329 2.65 13.80 19.61
C SER A 329 1.90 14.04 18.30
N THR A 330 2.27 15.07 17.56
CA THR A 330 1.63 15.43 16.28
C THR A 330 2.64 15.44 15.15
N ILE A 331 2.22 14.96 13.99
CA ILE A 331 3.02 14.90 12.77
C ILE A 331 2.28 15.69 11.68
N PRO A 332 2.83 16.85 11.24
CA PRO A 332 2.24 17.60 10.14
C PRO A 332 2.43 16.88 8.80
N LEU A 333 1.34 16.71 8.06
CA LEU A 333 1.36 16.24 6.67
C LEU A 333 1.54 17.45 5.74
N LEU A 334 2.72 18.08 5.80
CA LEU A 334 3.07 19.21 4.92
C LEU A 334 3.02 18.76 3.47
N GLU A 335 2.19 19.40 2.63
CA GLU A 335 2.07 19.16 1.18
C GLU A 335 1.78 17.70 0.82
N GLY A 336 0.49 17.35 0.70
CA GLY A 336 0.07 16.04 0.21
C GLY A 336 -1.11 15.48 0.98
N LYS A 337 -1.49 14.23 0.69
CA LYS A 337 -2.61 13.52 1.34
C LYS A 337 -2.13 12.19 1.91
N LEU A 338 -2.65 11.83 3.07
CA LEU A 338 -2.41 10.50 3.64
C LEU A 338 -3.07 9.43 2.75
N ALA A 339 -2.28 8.51 2.22
CA ALA A 339 -2.77 7.36 1.47
C ALA A 339 -3.03 6.18 2.42
N ASP A 340 -2.06 5.83 3.26
CA ASP A 340 -2.19 4.80 4.30
C ASP A 340 -1.19 5.02 5.45
N LEU A 341 -1.43 4.36 6.58
CA LEU A 341 -0.60 4.42 7.78
C LEU A 341 -0.53 3.04 8.44
N LYS A 342 0.65 2.68 8.95
CA LYS A 342 0.84 1.53 9.83
C LYS A 342 1.58 1.94 11.08
N ILE A 343 1.12 1.41 12.20
CA ILE A 343 1.71 1.66 13.52
C ILE A 343 2.09 0.33 14.14
N ALA A 344 3.37 0.17 14.45
CA ALA A 344 3.91 -0.87 15.31
C ALA A 344 4.17 -0.28 16.70
N THR A 345 4.65 -1.13 17.61
CA THR A 345 5.02 -0.74 18.97
C THR A 345 6.06 0.40 18.98
N TYR A 346 7.07 0.33 18.11
CA TYR A 346 8.24 1.22 18.14
C TYR A 346 8.34 2.14 16.93
N LYS A 347 7.47 1.99 15.94
CA LYS A 347 7.61 2.64 14.64
C LYS A 347 6.25 2.99 14.04
N LEU A 348 6.22 4.10 13.32
CA LEU A 348 5.11 4.56 12.54
C LEU A 348 5.56 4.72 11.08
N TRP A 349 4.79 4.17 10.14
CA TRP A 349 4.99 4.40 8.72
C TRP A 349 3.80 5.16 8.15
N ILE A 350 4.10 6.22 7.41
CA ILE A 350 3.13 7.07 6.72
C ILE A 350 3.39 6.97 5.23
N LEU A 351 2.44 6.42 4.47
CA LEU A 351 2.41 6.51 3.02
C LEU A 351 1.64 7.76 2.62
N LYS A 352 2.33 8.67 1.93
CA LYS A 352 1.81 10.00 1.59
C LYS A 352 1.88 10.23 0.10
N GLU A 353 0.79 10.73 -0.48
CA GLU A 353 0.72 11.18 -1.87
C GLU A 353 1.05 12.68 -1.93
N PHE A 354 2.11 13.07 -2.63
CA PHE A 354 2.52 14.47 -2.80
C PHE A 354 2.54 14.86 -4.28
N GLY A 355 1.42 15.37 -4.78
CA GLY A 355 1.25 15.68 -6.21
C GLY A 355 0.65 14.50 -6.99
N SER A 356 0.54 14.64 -8.31
CA SER A 356 -0.13 13.64 -9.13
C SER A 356 0.73 12.39 -9.29
N MET A 357 0.34 11.29 -8.65
CA MET A 357 0.99 9.97 -8.73
C MET A 357 2.42 9.88 -8.17
N LEU A 358 2.79 10.79 -7.26
CA LEU A 358 4.06 10.73 -6.53
C LEU A 358 3.79 10.37 -5.07
N TYR A 359 4.58 9.44 -4.56
CA TYR A 359 4.40 8.88 -3.22
C TYR A 359 5.71 8.91 -2.44
N GLU A 360 5.60 9.08 -1.12
CA GLU A 360 6.71 8.90 -0.19
C GLU A 360 6.27 8.04 0.98
N ILE A 361 7.21 7.28 1.54
CA ILE A 361 7.03 6.60 2.82
C ILE A 361 7.94 7.26 3.84
N LEU A 362 7.34 7.76 4.91
CA LEU A 362 8.03 8.33 6.06
C LEU A 362 7.95 7.37 7.24
N GLN A 363 9.09 7.08 7.86
CA GLN A 363 9.17 6.32 9.11
C GLN A 363 9.53 7.26 10.25
N TYR A 364 8.78 7.14 11.34
CA TYR A 364 9.06 7.78 12.62
C TYR A 364 9.29 6.71 13.68
N ASP A 365 10.31 6.90 14.51
CA ASP A 365 10.51 6.07 15.69
C ASP A 365 9.58 6.57 16.82
N ILE A 366 9.04 5.62 17.58
CA ILE A 366 8.17 5.86 18.74
C ILE A 366 8.96 5.51 19.99
N ASP A 367 9.06 6.46 20.91
CA ASP A 367 9.72 6.27 22.20
C ASP A 367 8.95 5.24 23.05
N THR A 368 9.65 4.26 23.61
CA THR A 368 9.05 3.11 24.31
C THR A 368 8.44 3.47 25.65
N GLU A 369 8.96 4.48 26.33
CA GLU A 369 8.49 4.87 27.66
C GLU A 369 7.33 5.87 27.57
N THR A 370 7.37 6.72 26.55
CA THR A 370 6.42 7.83 26.41
C THR A 370 5.46 7.67 25.24
N ALA A 371 5.60 6.68 24.36
CA ALA A 371 4.83 6.53 23.11
C ALA A 371 4.80 7.81 22.24
N LYS A 372 5.80 8.68 22.37
CA LYS A 372 5.91 9.90 21.56
C LYS A 372 6.71 9.63 20.30
N CYS A 373 6.24 10.14 19.17
CA CYS A 373 7.01 10.10 17.94
C CYS A 373 8.20 11.06 17.99
N CYS A 374 9.39 10.56 17.67
CA CYS A 374 10.60 11.36 17.55
C CYS A 374 10.64 12.06 16.18
N SER A 375 10.33 13.35 16.13
CA SER A 375 10.36 14.15 14.90
C SER A 375 11.77 14.49 14.40
N GLU A 376 12.81 14.27 15.22
CA GLU A 376 14.20 14.61 14.90
C GLU A 376 14.86 13.59 13.96
N LYS A 377 14.37 12.35 13.91
CA LYS A 377 14.93 11.25 13.10
C LYS A 377 13.87 10.68 12.17
N VAL A 378 13.50 11.45 11.15
CA VAL A 378 12.60 10.97 10.09
C VAL A 378 13.40 10.22 9.04
N CYS A 379 13.01 8.97 8.81
CA CYS A 379 13.60 8.15 7.77
C CYS A 379 12.65 8.01 6.58
N CYS A 380 13.18 7.69 5.40
CA CYS A 380 12.40 7.43 4.20
C CYS A 380 12.86 6.17 3.47
N TYR A 381 11.99 5.70 2.56
CA TYR A 381 12.27 4.57 1.69
C TYR A 381 12.27 5.03 0.23
N VAL A 382 13.18 4.48 -0.57
CA VAL A 382 13.16 4.68 -2.03
C VAL A 382 12.05 3.84 -2.63
N LEU A 383 11.14 4.46 -3.36
CA LEU A 383 10.06 3.77 -4.07
C LEU A 383 10.49 3.37 -5.48
N GLN A 384 9.79 2.39 -6.05
CA GLN A 384 10.08 1.89 -7.39
C GLN A 384 9.97 2.98 -8.48
N GLU A 385 8.99 3.89 -8.40
CA GLU A 385 8.86 4.99 -9.36
C GLU A 385 10.11 5.88 -9.44
N ASP A 386 10.77 6.15 -8.31
CA ASP A 386 12.00 6.94 -8.24
C ASP A 386 13.15 6.19 -8.92
N ALA A 387 13.30 4.91 -8.59
CA ALA A 387 14.32 4.05 -9.19
C ALA A 387 14.11 3.88 -10.70
N ILE A 388 12.87 3.73 -11.17
CA ILE A 388 12.54 3.59 -12.60
C ILE A 388 12.75 4.91 -13.34
N SER A 389 12.33 6.03 -12.76
CA SER A 389 12.58 7.37 -13.29
C SER A 389 14.07 7.61 -13.49
N GLU A 390 14.90 7.21 -12.52
CA GLU A 390 16.35 7.25 -12.63
C GLU A 390 16.90 6.34 -13.73
N GLN A 391 16.47 5.07 -13.78
CA GLN A 391 16.90 4.12 -14.82
C GLN A 391 16.54 4.57 -16.23
N LEU A 392 15.44 5.30 -16.41
CA LEU A 392 14.98 5.78 -17.71
C LEU A 392 15.38 7.23 -18.00
N PHE A 393 16.30 7.80 -17.23
CA PHE A 393 16.79 9.19 -17.37
C PHE A 393 15.68 10.24 -17.35
N GLN A 394 14.61 10.00 -16.59
CA GLN A 394 13.49 10.92 -16.40
C GLN A 394 13.65 11.82 -15.17
N SER A 395 14.59 11.50 -14.28
CA SER A 395 14.79 12.23 -13.02
C SER A 395 15.56 13.56 -13.17
N SER A 396 16.22 13.80 -14.30
CA SER A 396 17.03 15.01 -14.53
C SER A 396 16.91 15.49 -15.98
N ASP A 397 16.73 16.79 -16.16
CA ASP A 397 16.65 17.40 -17.50
C ASP A 397 17.97 17.31 -18.27
N ASN A 398 19.09 17.42 -17.56
CA ASN A 398 20.43 17.44 -18.16
C ASN A 398 20.91 16.04 -18.58
N ALA A 399 20.30 14.97 -18.06
CA ALA A 399 20.72 13.61 -18.34
C ALA A 399 20.66 13.28 -19.86
N LEU A 400 19.72 13.89 -20.58
CA LEU A 400 19.62 13.70 -22.03
C LEU A 400 20.77 14.36 -22.77
N ASP A 401 21.11 15.59 -22.40
CA ASP A 401 22.18 16.35 -23.04
C ASP A 401 23.50 15.62 -22.83
N ASP A 402 23.79 15.20 -21.59
CA ASP A 402 24.98 14.41 -21.25
C ASP A 402 25.08 13.12 -22.07
N LEU A 403 23.95 12.43 -22.30
CA LEU A 403 23.91 11.24 -23.14
C LEU A 403 24.27 11.55 -24.59
N VAL A 404 23.71 12.62 -25.15
CA VAL A 404 23.95 13.03 -26.54
C VAL A 404 25.41 13.43 -26.72
N TRP A 405 25.96 14.25 -25.82
CA TRP A 405 27.38 14.64 -25.84
C TRP A 405 28.31 13.43 -25.75
N THR A 406 27.99 12.47 -24.88
CA THR A 406 28.80 11.26 -24.71
C THR A 406 28.74 10.38 -25.97
N ALA A 407 27.55 10.18 -26.56
CA ALA A 407 27.38 9.41 -27.77
C ALA A 407 28.08 10.05 -28.98
N ASP A 408 27.96 11.37 -29.15
CA ASP A 408 28.62 12.10 -30.24
C ASP A 408 30.16 12.11 -30.08
N SER A 409 30.67 12.15 -28.84
CA SER A 409 32.10 12.03 -28.55
C SER A 409 32.65 10.65 -28.92
N MET A 410 31.96 9.57 -28.50
CA MET A 410 32.38 8.20 -28.77
C MET A 410 32.28 7.84 -30.27
N PHE A 411 31.33 8.41 -31.01
CA PHE A 411 31.07 8.05 -32.40
C PHE A 411 31.12 9.24 -33.36
N SER A 412 32.13 10.10 -33.19
CA SER A 412 32.30 11.33 -33.98
C SER A 412 32.26 11.14 -35.52
N SER A 413 32.55 9.92 -36.02
CA SER A 413 32.54 9.58 -37.46
C SER A 413 31.43 8.61 -37.91
N LEU A 414 30.68 7.98 -36.99
CA LEU A 414 29.76 6.86 -37.28
C LEU A 414 28.37 7.06 -36.64
N LYS A 415 27.58 7.96 -37.22
CA LYS A 415 26.25 8.36 -36.69
C LYS A 415 25.26 7.19 -36.52
N GLU A 416 25.32 6.16 -37.37
CA GLU A 416 24.48 4.96 -37.26
C GLU A 416 24.78 4.14 -35.99
N GLN A 417 26.01 4.20 -35.48
CA GLN A 417 26.39 3.52 -34.24
C GLN A 417 25.83 4.22 -33.00
N ALA A 418 25.66 5.55 -33.06
CA ALA A 418 25.03 6.30 -31.98
C ALA A 418 23.56 5.89 -31.78
N PHE A 419 22.80 5.69 -32.86
CA PHE A 419 21.43 5.16 -32.78
C PHE A 419 21.40 3.79 -32.11
N THR A 420 22.31 2.90 -32.52
CA THR A 420 22.40 1.53 -32.02
C THR A 420 22.73 1.51 -30.53
N LEU A 421 23.73 2.29 -30.09
CA LEU A 421 24.11 2.40 -28.69
C LEU A 421 22.96 2.95 -27.82
N ILE A 422 22.41 4.11 -28.19
CA ILE A 422 21.35 4.75 -27.40
C ILE A 422 20.15 3.81 -27.28
N SER A 423 19.74 3.18 -28.39
CA SER A 423 18.58 2.29 -28.38
C SER A 423 18.83 1.01 -27.61
N SER A 424 20.03 0.42 -27.66
CA SER A 424 20.34 -0.75 -26.84
C SER A 424 20.36 -0.42 -25.35
N MET A 425 20.87 0.77 -24.97
CA MET A 425 20.87 1.27 -23.60
C MET A 425 19.46 1.38 -23.01
N PHE A 426 18.54 2.03 -23.73
CA PHE A 426 17.17 2.21 -23.26
C PHE A 426 16.40 0.88 -23.23
N LEU A 427 16.51 0.05 -24.27
CA LEU A 427 15.87 -1.27 -24.30
C LEU A 427 16.32 -2.17 -23.15
N ARG A 428 17.62 -2.17 -22.83
CA ARG A 428 18.14 -2.99 -21.74
C ARG A 428 17.52 -2.60 -20.41
N ARG A 429 17.44 -1.30 -20.13
CA ARG A 429 16.90 -0.76 -18.87
C ARG A 429 15.39 -0.92 -18.79
N LEU A 430 14.67 -0.59 -19.86
CA LEU A 430 13.21 -0.71 -19.95
C LEU A 430 12.74 -2.16 -19.74
N LEU A 431 13.47 -3.13 -20.31
CA LEU A 431 13.10 -4.55 -20.25
C LEU A 431 13.70 -5.31 -19.06
N GLN A 432 14.41 -4.61 -18.16
CA GLN A 432 14.98 -5.20 -16.95
C GLN A 432 13.87 -5.62 -15.96
N PRO A 433 14.02 -6.74 -15.23
CA PRO A 433 13.12 -7.07 -14.14
C PRO A 433 13.00 -5.92 -13.13
N GLY A 434 11.77 -5.62 -12.72
CA GLY A 434 11.45 -4.51 -11.82
C GLY A 434 11.23 -3.16 -12.51
N VAL A 435 11.72 -2.98 -13.74
CA VAL A 435 11.35 -1.83 -14.59
C VAL A 435 10.22 -2.22 -15.52
N ASN A 436 10.35 -3.36 -16.19
CA ASN A 436 9.36 -3.86 -17.15
C ASN A 436 8.06 -4.26 -16.45
N HIS A 437 6.96 -3.60 -16.80
CA HIS A 437 5.63 -3.86 -16.29
C HIS A 437 4.66 -4.05 -17.46
N CYS A 438 4.03 -5.22 -17.56
CA CYS A 438 3.25 -5.60 -18.74
C CYS A 438 2.13 -4.60 -19.10
N SER A 439 1.31 -4.19 -18.13
CA SER A 439 0.20 -3.26 -18.38
C SER A 439 0.68 -1.88 -18.82
N ALA A 440 1.78 -1.38 -18.24
CA ALA A 440 2.34 -0.09 -18.59
C ALA A 440 2.90 -0.11 -20.01
N LEU A 441 3.69 -1.13 -20.34
CA LEU A 441 4.27 -1.27 -21.68
C LEU A 441 3.19 -1.41 -22.74
N ARG A 442 2.16 -2.23 -22.49
CA ARG A 442 1.04 -2.41 -23.42
C ARG A 442 0.30 -1.11 -23.68
N GLU A 443 0.01 -0.33 -22.64
CA GLU A 443 -0.65 0.97 -22.79
C GLU A 443 0.24 1.96 -23.58
N THR A 444 1.54 1.99 -23.29
CA THR A 444 2.48 2.84 -24.04
C THR A 444 2.55 2.45 -25.52
N LEU A 445 2.58 1.16 -25.85
CA LEU A 445 2.54 0.70 -27.24
C LEU A 445 1.23 1.12 -27.94
N LEU A 446 0.10 1.01 -27.23
CA LEU A 446 -1.22 1.40 -27.73
C LEU A 446 -1.28 2.90 -28.05
N GLU A 447 -0.75 3.76 -27.19
CA GLU A 447 -0.65 5.21 -27.42
C GLU A 447 0.15 5.56 -28.67
N HIS A 448 1.17 4.75 -29.00
CA HIS A 448 1.96 4.86 -30.22
C HIS A 448 1.33 4.10 -31.40
N LYS A 449 0.02 3.79 -31.32
CA LYS A 449 -0.80 3.14 -32.35
C LYS A 449 -0.33 1.73 -32.72
N ARG A 450 0.35 1.03 -31.80
CA ARG A 450 0.61 -0.40 -31.93
C ARG A 450 -0.49 -1.20 -31.25
N PHE A 451 -1.40 -1.71 -32.07
CA PHE A 451 -2.53 -2.51 -31.63
C PHE A 451 -2.14 -3.98 -31.57
N LEU A 452 -1.88 -4.47 -30.36
CA LEU A 452 -1.62 -5.88 -30.07
C LEU A 452 -2.78 -6.41 -29.21
N SER A 453 -3.37 -7.54 -29.62
CA SER A 453 -4.29 -8.29 -28.76
C SER A 453 -3.55 -8.87 -27.55
N ASP A 454 -4.30 -9.26 -26.51
CA ASP A 454 -3.70 -9.85 -25.30
C ASP A 454 -2.91 -11.13 -25.61
N SER A 455 -3.43 -11.98 -26.49
CA SER A 455 -2.73 -13.19 -26.94
C SER A 455 -1.45 -12.87 -27.70
N GLU A 456 -1.48 -11.86 -28.59
CA GLU A 456 -0.30 -11.46 -29.35
C GLU A 456 0.78 -10.91 -28.42
N PHE A 457 0.43 -9.97 -27.54
CA PHE A 457 1.36 -9.38 -26.60
C PHE A 457 1.99 -10.43 -25.67
N GLN A 458 1.19 -11.34 -25.12
CA GLN A 458 1.68 -12.42 -24.25
C GLN A 458 2.56 -13.43 -24.99
N SER A 459 2.37 -13.60 -26.30
CA SER A 459 3.19 -14.51 -27.12
C SER A 459 4.55 -13.92 -27.51
N LEU A 460 4.74 -12.60 -27.34
CA LEU A 460 5.99 -11.95 -27.71
C LEU A 460 7.15 -12.39 -26.82
N THR A 461 8.21 -12.86 -27.46
CA THR A 461 9.51 -13.06 -26.78
C THR A 461 10.13 -11.70 -26.43
N ALA A 462 11.14 -11.69 -25.55
CA ALA A 462 11.92 -10.48 -25.27
C ALA A 462 12.49 -9.83 -26.54
N ASN A 463 12.91 -10.62 -27.53
CA ASN A 463 13.37 -10.11 -28.82
C ASN A 463 12.23 -9.58 -29.69
N GLY A 464 11.03 -10.18 -29.60
CA GLY A 464 9.82 -9.65 -30.25
C GLY A 464 9.45 -8.27 -29.70
N LEU A 465 9.42 -8.12 -28.37
CA LEU A 465 9.17 -6.83 -27.71
C LEU A 465 10.20 -5.77 -28.11
N ARG A 466 11.49 -6.12 -28.13
CA ARG A 466 12.55 -5.21 -28.59
C ARG A 466 12.29 -4.69 -30.00
N LYS A 467 11.89 -5.56 -30.94
CA LYS A 467 11.60 -5.18 -32.32
C LYS A 467 10.40 -4.24 -32.43
N GLU A 468 9.32 -4.51 -31.69
CA GLU A 468 8.14 -3.63 -31.69
C GLU A 468 8.47 -2.24 -31.15
N ILE A 469 9.20 -2.16 -30.03
CA ILE A 469 9.60 -0.88 -29.43
C ILE A 469 10.55 -0.12 -30.37
N LEU A 470 11.57 -0.78 -30.93
CA LEU A 470 12.48 -0.15 -31.90
C LEU A 470 11.73 0.38 -33.12
N SER A 471 10.77 -0.38 -33.64
CA SER A 471 10.01 0.04 -34.80
C SER A 471 9.20 1.31 -34.55
N ILE A 472 8.76 1.57 -33.30
CA ILE A 472 8.13 2.84 -32.92
C ILE A 472 9.16 3.97 -32.96
N ILE A 473 10.30 3.79 -32.30
CA ILE A 473 11.36 4.81 -32.22
C ILE A 473 11.87 5.18 -33.63
N GLU A 474 12.04 4.20 -34.51
CA GLU A 474 12.47 4.41 -35.90
C GLU A 474 11.40 5.11 -36.76
N GLN A 475 10.11 4.85 -36.53
CA GLN A 475 9.03 5.48 -37.28
C GLN A 475 8.86 6.96 -36.90
N GLU A 476 9.11 7.30 -35.65
CA GLU A 476 9.03 8.68 -35.16
C GLU A 476 10.30 9.48 -35.50
N GLY A 477 11.46 8.81 -35.55
CA GLY A 477 12.76 9.39 -35.88
C GLY A 477 13.13 9.30 -37.35
N SER A 478 12.75 10.30 -38.16
CA SER A 478 13.19 10.37 -39.57
C SER A 478 14.70 10.62 -39.76
N SER A 479 15.41 11.06 -38.71
CA SER A 479 16.87 11.25 -38.71
C SER A 479 17.53 10.39 -37.63
N GLN A 480 18.49 9.54 -38.01
CA GLN A 480 19.28 8.69 -37.10
C GLN A 480 20.41 9.46 -36.39
N THR A 481 20.16 10.70 -35.95
CA THR A 481 21.13 11.46 -35.14
C THR A 481 21.00 11.08 -33.66
N ALA A 482 22.08 11.23 -32.89
CA ALA A 482 22.08 10.97 -31.46
C ALA A 482 21.00 11.80 -30.73
N SER A 483 20.90 13.09 -31.06
CA SER A 483 19.92 14.03 -30.48
C SER A 483 18.46 13.64 -30.76
N ALA A 484 18.12 13.31 -32.01
CA ALA A 484 16.78 12.89 -32.36
C ALA A 484 16.43 11.56 -31.70
N THR A 485 17.36 10.60 -31.73
CA THR A 485 17.19 9.28 -31.10
C THR A 485 16.94 9.41 -29.59
N ALA A 486 17.78 10.17 -28.90
CA ALA A 486 17.64 10.43 -27.47
C ALA A 486 16.30 11.10 -27.16
N TYR A 487 15.88 12.10 -27.95
CA TYR A 487 14.60 12.78 -27.78
C TYR A 487 13.41 11.82 -27.88
N HIS A 488 13.35 10.96 -28.91
CA HIS A 488 12.27 9.98 -29.05
C HIS A 488 12.25 8.97 -27.91
N TRP A 489 13.41 8.49 -27.47
CA TRP A 489 13.51 7.63 -26.28
C TRP A 489 13.06 8.34 -24.99
N LYS A 490 13.37 9.63 -24.83
CA LYS A 490 12.89 10.43 -23.69
C LYS A 490 11.38 10.52 -23.69
N GLN A 491 10.76 10.79 -24.84
CA GLN A 491 9.30 10.86 -24.97
C GLN A 491 8.63 9.51 -24.67
N PHE A 492 9.13 8.44 -25.29
CA PHE A 492 8.64 7.09 -25.05
C PHE A 492 8.75 6.72 -23.56
N SER A 493 9.90 6.98 -22.95
CA SER A 493 10.17 6.68 -21.54
C SER A 493 9.31 7.51 -20.58
N ALA A 494 9.04 8.78 -20.91
CA ALA A 494 8.12 9.62 -20.13
C ALA A 494 6.68 9.08 -20.16
N ARG A 495 6.21 8.64 -21.34
CA ARG A 495 4.90 7.98 -21.48
C ARG A 495 4.86 6.65 -20.74
N TYR A 496 5.91 5.85 -20.85
CA TYR A 496 6.04 4.62 -20.12
C TYR A 496 6.00 4.83 -18.60
N LEU A 497 6.80 5.76 -18.07
CA LEU A 497 6.83 6.06 -16.64
C LEU A 497 5.47 6.55 -16.14
N HIS A 498 4.79 7.40 -16.90
CA HIS A 498 3.42 7.83 -16.59
C HIS A 498 2.46 6.64 -16.49
N ASN A 499 2.46 5.77 -17.50
CA ASN A 499 1.60 4.58 -17.53
C ASN A 499 1.98 3.57 -16.45
N TRP A 500 3.26 3.50 -16.08
CA TRP A 500 3.76 2.69 -14.98
C TRP A 500 3.19 3.20 -13.65
N CYS A 501 3.31 4.50 -13.35
CA CYS A 501 2.77 5.09 -12.12
C CYS A 501 1.24 4.94 -12.05
N TRP A 502 0.55 5.09 -13.18
CA TRP A 502 -0.90 4.92 -13.25
C TRP A 502 -1.36 3.48 -12.95
N HIS A 503 -0.74 2.49 -13.60
CA HIS A 503 -1.11 1.08 -13.44
C HIS A 503 -0.58 0.47 -12.15
N ASN A 504 0.43 1.09 -11.54
CA ASN A 504 1.08 0.59 -10.34
C ASN A 504 0.95 1.52 -9.13
N LYS A 505 -0.11 2.33 -9.10
CA LYS A 505 -0.44 3.24 -7.99
C LYS A 505 -0.46 2.50 -6.64
N PRO A 506 0.21 3.00 -5.59
CA PRO A 506 0.11 2.50 -4.22
C PRO A 506 -1.33 2.53 -3.68
N TYR A 507 -1.80 1.41 -3.10
CA TYR A 507 -3.12 1.32 -2.48
C TYR A 507 -3.06 1.24 -0.95
N GLY A 508 -2.02 0.64 -0.39
CA GLY A 508 -1.87 0.52 1.06
C GLY A 508 -0.66 -0.29 1.48
N LEU A 509 -0.22 -0.05 2.70
CA LEU A 509 0.89 -0.74 3.32
C LEU A 509 0.39 -2.04 3.97
N PHE A 510 1.30 -2.98 4.17
CA PHE A 510 1.08 -4.08 5.11
C PHE A 510 2.32 -4.34 5.96
N LEU A 511 2.08 -4.84 7.17
CA LEU A 511 3.11 -5.02 8.17
C LEU A 511 2.86 -6.32 8.95
N ASP A 512 3.91 -7.11 9.07
CA ASP A 512 4.03 -8.25 9.98
C ASP A 512 5.19 -7.99 10.93
N THR A 513 4.86 -7.59 12.15
CA THR A 513 5.86 -7.30 13.19
C THR A 513 6.51 -8.55 13.74
N THR A 514 5.91 -9.74 13.56
CA THR A 514 6.47 -11.00 14.09
C THR A 514 7.64 -11.50 13.24
N ASN A 515 7.58 -11.32 11.91
CA ASN A 515 8.65 -11.73 10.99
C ASN A 515 9.34 -10.55 10.30
N GLU A 516 9.11 -9.33 10.81
CA GLU A 516 9.69 -8.09 10.27
C GLU A 516 9.41 -7.87 8.76
N VAL A 517 8.25 -8.30 8.27
CA VAL A 517 7.86 -8.11 6.87
C VAL A 517 7.11 -6.80 6.72
N PHE A 518 7.65 -5.91 5.89
CA PHE A 518 7.00 -4.67 5.49
C PHE A 518 6.85 -4.64 3.98
N GLY A 519 5.65 -4.29 3.49
CA GLY A 519 5.38 -4.29 2.06
C GLY A 519 4.29 -3.34 1.65
N LEU A 520 4.08 -3.26 0.34
CA LEU A 520 3.15 -2.36 -0.31
C LEU A 520 2.27 -3.14 -1.29
N VAL A 521 0.97 -2.94 -1.15
CA VAL A 521 -0.04 -3.38 -2.12
C VAL A 521 -0.22 -2.25 -3.13
N ARG A 522 0.05 -2.55 -4.40
CA ARG A 522 -0.16 -1.63 -5.51
C ARG A 522 -1.37 -2.07 -6.35
N LYS A 523 -1.84 -1.17 -7.22
CA LYS A 523 -2.92 -1.44 -8.18
C LYS A 523 -2.58 -2.63 -9.09
N GLY A 524 -1.36 -2.68 -9.61
CA GLY A 524 -0.92 -3.69 -10.57
C GLY A 524 -0.08 -4.81 -9.98
N SER A 525 0.62 -4.56 -8.86
CA SER A 525 1.64 -5.48 -8.34
C SER A 525 1.73 -5.49 -6.81
N PHE A 526 2.72 -6.25 -6.30
CA PHE A 526 3.06 -6.35 -4.89
C PHE A 526 4.56 -6.17 -4.71
N SER A 527 4.94 -5.52 -3.63
CA SER A 527 6.33 -5.25 -3.31
C SER A 527 6.61 -5.36 -1.81
N LEU A 528 7.88 -5.58 -1.51
CA LEU A 528 8.42 -5.65 -0.16
C LEU A 528 9.45 -4.55 0.03
N PHE A 529 9.74 -4.20 1.27
CA PHE A 529 10.85 -3.31 1.60
C PHE A 529 11.97 -4.12 2.23
N ARG A 530 13.20 -3.79 1.85
CA ARG A 530 14.40 -4.26 2.54
C ARG A 530 15.22 -3.08 3.02
N CYS A 531 16.03 -3.32 4.04
CA CYS A 531 17.06 -2.39 4.47
C CYS A 531 18.09 -2.20 3.35
N LEU A 532 18.77 -1.05 3.37
CA LEU A 532 19.96 -0.84 2.55
C LEU A 532 21.09 -1.77 3.01
N GLU A 533 21.84 -2.32 2.07
CA GLU A 533 22.95 -3.22 2.37
C GLU A 533 24.28 -2.69 1.81
N GLY A 534 25.36 -2.85 2.58
CA GLY A 534 26.74 -2.69 2.11
C GLY A 534 27.02 -1.38 1.37
N LEU A 535 27.26 -1.49 0.05
CA LEU A 535 27.57 -0.38 -0.86
C LEU A 535 26.41 0.61 -1.04
N GLU A 536 25.15 0.18 -0.86
CA GLU A 536 24.00 1.09 -1.02
C GLU A 536 23.98 2.16 0.07
N MET A 537 24.42 1.80 1.28
CA MET A 537 24.59 2.77 2.36
C MET A 537 25.58 3.87 1.97
N LEU A 538 26.66 3.52 1.25
CA LEU A 538 27.63 4.51 0.75
C LEU A 538 27.03 5.39 -0.35
N ILE A 539 26.27 4.80 -1.28
CA ILE A 539 25.62 5.55 -2.38
C ILE A 539 24.61 6.57 -1.83
N TYR A 540 23.84 6.20 -0.82
CA TYR A 540 22.85 7.08 -0.19
C TYR A 540 23.42 7.98 0.91
N GLY A 541 24.75 8.07 1.04
CA GLY A 541 25.42 9.06 1.89
C GLY A 541 25.47 8.72 3.38
N TYR A 542 25.52 7.43 3.73
CA TYR A 542 25.67 7.01 5.12
C TYR A 542 27.16 7.02 5.53
N ASP A 543 27.55 8.02 6.32
CA ASP A 543 28.93 8.24 6.80
C ASP A 543 29.40 7.24 7.88
N HIS A 544 28.50 6.40 8.41
CA HIS A 544 28.91 5.35 9.34
C HIS A 544 29.38 4.13 8.53
N GLY A 545 30.70 4.01 8.47
CA GLY A 545 31.44 3.00 7.72
C GLY A 545 30.78 1.63 7.71
N VAL A 546 30.74 1.05 6.51
CA VAL A 546 30.37 -0.33 6.25
C VAL A 546 31.30 -1.27 7.01
N ASN A 547 31.00 -1.70 8.24
CA ASN A 547 31.83 -2.65 9.01
C ASN A 547 31.92 -4.02 8.31
N LEU A 548 32.72 -4.14 7.25
CA LEU A 548 32.92 -5.33 6.43
C LEU A 548 34.23 -6.05 6.75
N LEU A 549 35.15 -5.43 7.49
CA LEU A 549 36.49 -5.96 7.75
C LEU A 549 36.92 -5.65 9.20
N ASP A 550 37.60 -6.62 9.83
CA ASP A 550 38.12 -6.52 11.22
C ASP A 550 39.37 -5.63 11.35
N ASP A 551 40.01 -5.24 10.24
CA ASP A 551 41.26 -4.46 10.24
C ASP A 551 41.00 -2.99 9.86
N VAL A 552 41.27 -2.08 10.80
CA VAL A 552 40.84 -0.68 10.76
C VAL A 552 41.55 0.13 9.66
N SER A 553 42.79 -0.22 9.30
CA SER A 553 43.58 0.54 8.31
C SER A 553 43.19 0.26 6.86
N ASP A 554 42.90 -0.99 6.52
CA ASP A 554 42.49 -1.37 5.15
C ASP A 554 41.07 -0.88 4.85
N PHE A 555 40.26 -0.75 5.90
CA PHE A 555 38.90 -0.26 5.83
C PHE A 555 38.81 1.24 5.51
N GLU A 556 39.63 2.07 6.17
CA GLU A 556 39.69 3.51 5.86
C GLU A 556 40.15 3.77 4.42
N LEU A 557 41.13 3.00 3.93
CA LEU A 557 41.61 3.10 2.55
C LEU A 557 40.51 2.72 1.55
N LEU A 558 39.80 1.60 1.78
CA LEU A 558 38.70 1.16 0.91
C LEU A 558 37.58 2.19 0.87
N ASN A 559 37.18 2.76 2.01
CA ASN A 559 36.16 3.81 2.05
C ASN A 559 36.60 5.04 1.25
N GLU A 560 37.85 5.47 1.38
CA GLU A 560 38.34 6.63 0.65
C GLU A 560 38.41 6.36 -0.87
N VAL A 561 38.79 5.15 -1.28
CA VAL A 561 38.73 4.72 -2.68
C VAL A 561 37.30 4.72 -3.19
N LEU A 562 36.36 4.14 -2.46
CA LEU A 562 34.94 4.11 -2.83
C LEU A 562 34.34 5.53 -2.88
N ARG A 563 34.75 6.42 -1.98
CA ARG A 563 34.35 7.83 -1.98
C ARG A 563 34.91 8.57 -3.19
N CYS A 564 36.18 8.34 -3.53
CA CYS A 564 36.78 8.86 -4.76
C CYS A 564 36.05 8.35 -6.01
N MET A 565 35.76 7.06 -6.08
CA MET A 565 34.99 6.45 -7.18
C MET A 565 33.58 7.03 -7.26
N GLY A 566 32.92 7.25 -6.11
CA GLY A 566 31.61 7.90 -6.03
C GLY A 566 31.65 9.33 -6.57
N ASN A 567 32.67 10.10 -6.23
CA ASN A 567 32.88 11.45 -6.75
C ASN A 567 33.13 11.45 -8.26
N ILE A 568 33.98 10.53 -8.77
CA ILE A 568 34.23 10.37 -10.21
C ILE A 568 32.94 9.98 -10.93
N HIS A 569 32.17 9.03 -10.38
CA HIS A 569 30.88 8.62 -10.94
C HIS A 569 29.88 9.79 -10.99
N HIS A 570 29.84 10.61 -9.93
CA HIS A 570 29.00 11.80 -9.88
C HIS A 570 29.42 12.84 -10.94
N LEU A 571 30.73 13.04 -11.14
CA LEU A 571 31.28 13.95 -12.16
C LEU A 571 31.02 13.47 -13.59
N LEU A 572 31.16 12.17 -13.85
CA LEU A 572 30.88 11.58 -15.17
C LEU A 572 29.40 11.70 -15.55
N GLY A 573 28.51 11.75 -14.56
CA GLY A 573 27.08 11.72 -14.78
C GLY A 573 26.56 10.31 -15.09
N ARG A 574 25.27 10.13 -14.84
CA ARG A 574 24.59 8.83 -14.94
C ARG A 574 24.51 8.34 -16.39
N SER A 575 24.28 9.26 -17.33
CA SER A 575 24.16 8.96 -18.75
C SER A 575 25.46 8.46 -19.36
N SER A 576 26.58 9.10 -19.02
CA SER A 576 27.92 8.68 -19.49
C SER A 576 28.27 7.31 -18.93
N THR A 577 28.07 7.09 -17.62
CA THR A 577 28.32 5.78 -16.99
C THR A 577 27.48 4.68 -17.65
N ALA A 578 26.23 4.98 -17.93
CA ALA A 578 25.32 4.08 -18.61
C ALA A 578 25.78 3.71 -20.03
N ALA A 579 26.39 4.66 -20.74
CA ALA A 579 26.90 4.48 -22.09
C ALA A 579 28.17 3.63 -22.10
N TYR A 580 29.13 3.90 -21.20
CA TYR A 580 30.31 3.05 -21.02
C TYR A 580 29.94 1.60 -20.67
N TYR A 581 28.99 1.41 -19.75
CA TYR A 581 28.50 0.07 -19.41
C TYR A 581 27.91 -0.67 -20.61
N GLU A 582 27.12 0.02 -21.44
CA GLU A 582 26.57 -0.61 -22.64
C GLU A 582 27.65 -0.95 -23.65
N SER A 583 28.63 -0.07 -23.87
CA SER A 583 29.77 -0.33 -24.77
C SER A 583 30.57 -1.57 -24.34
N LEU A 584 30.79 -1.76 -23.04
CA LEU A 584 31.46 -2.94 -22.49
C LEU A 584 30.72 -4.25 -22.77
N ILE A 585 29.39 -4.25 -22.70
CA ILE A 585 28.58 -5.47 -22.85
C ILE A 585 28.27 -5.77 -24.32
N SER A 586 28.05 -4.74 -25.12
CA SER A 586 27.63 -4.88 -26.51
C SER A 586 28.81 -5.03 -27.47
N SER A 587 30.05 -4.83 -27.00
CA SER A 587 31.27 -4.83 -27.82
C SER A 587 31.18 -3.90 -29.03
N ILE A 588 30.36 -2.84 -28.94
CA ILE A 588 30.19 -1.83 -30.00
C ILE A 588 31.49 -1.02 -30.18
N ILE A 589 32.28 -0.89 -29.10
CA ILE A 589 33.59 -0.22 -29.07
C ILE A 589 34.64 -1.26 -28.70
N SER A 590 35.79 -1.26 -29.38
CA SER A 590 36.90 -2.15 -29.02
C SER A 590 37.52 -1.76 -27.67
N SER A 591 38.11 -2.71 -26.96
CA SER A 591 38.77 -2.43 -25.67
C SER A 591 39.90 -1.40 -25.80
N ASP A 592 40.56 -1.37 -26.95
CA ASP A 592 41.69 -0.47 -27.23
C ASP A 592 41.19 0.97 -27.43
N GLU A 593 40.07 1.17 -28.12
CA GLU A 593 39.42 2.49 -28.27
C GLU A 593 38.89 3.04 -26.94
N ILE A 594 38.39 2.17 -26.04
CA ILE A 594 37.96 2.61 -24.69
C ILE A 594 39.16 3.13 -23.88
N ILE A 595 40.33 2.49 -23.98
CA ILE A 595 41.54 2.92 -23.28
C ILE A 595 42.07 4.24 -23.85
N GLU A 596 41.96 4.47 -25.16
CA GLU A 596 42.32 5.75 -25.79
C GLU A 596 41.33 6.89 -25.46
N LEU A 597 40.06 6.59 -25.17
CA LEU A 597 39.06 7.58 -24.73
C LEU A 597 39.21 8.00 -23.25
N ILE A 598 39.83 7.14 -22.42
CA ILE A 598 40.05 7.38 -20.99
C ILE A 598 41.38 8.12 -20.72
N ASN A 599 42.38 7.92 -21.59
CA ASN A 599 43.67 8.63 -21.54
C ASN A 599 43.59 9.99 -22.22
#